data_AF-A0A353XSN3-F1
#
_entry.id   AF-A0A353XSN3-F1
#
_cell.length_a   1.000
_cell.length_b   1.000
_cell.length_c   1.000
_cell.angle_alpha   90.00
_cell.angle_beta   90.00
_cell.angle_gamma   90.00
#
_symmetry.space_group_name_H-M   'P 1'
#
loop_
_entity.id
_entity.type
_entity.pdbx_description
1 polymer ?
#
loop_
_entity_poly.entity_id
_entity_poly.type
_entity_poly.pdbx_seq_one_letter_code
_entity_poly.pdbx_strand_id
1 'polypeptide(L)'
;MTLPLPHLMDLSKSNSNHNQFSTKLASNEQPYPQDTLLHDTYLKDAYLTLPRHIREALLDNSRVIFVANNPSISTTDLDQTLQKGDIVVLFNHFIQAEYFAHSPLAAQLTKLLFFRQIGDSRIHFGLPPRHNNVAIIEQMLKDNKVGFLFGNDRYHFPTLADDPSPDDDPIDDTVTLELSDSLSAAIENAHYSSILPDTHLVVADYPIYEHIHSSAPSSGFLIYRLMLAIKTYLLQYHGLQLQLALLGFNDDEKTDYFWSGHNWVFERQEMANPPEGVTLIKVG
;
A
#
# COMPACT_ATOMS: atom_id res chain seq x y z
N MET A 1 52.38 -20.46 -36.88
CA MET A 1 52.30 -20.90 -35.48
C MET A 1 50.84 -20.90 -35.09
N THR A 2 50.31 -22.10 -34.87
CA THR A 2 48.90 -22.45 -34.76
C THR A 2 48.52 -22.67 -33.29
N LEU A 3 47.35 -22.17 -32.90
CA LEU A 3 46.73 -22.35 -31.58
C LEU A 3 46.46 -23.83 -31.27
N PRO A 4 46.45 -24.24 -29.98
CA PRO A 4 45.73 -25.43 -29.54
C PRO A 4 44.47 -25.08 -28.73
N LEU A 5 43.40 -25.83 -29.00
CA LEU A 5 42.17 -25.94 -28.20
C LEU A 5 42.40 -26.79 -26.94
N PRO A 6 41.58 -26.60 -25.89
CA PRO A 6 41.12 -27.70 -25.03
C PRO A 6 39.58 -27.77 -25.03
N HIS A 7 39.00 -28.83 -25.59
CA HIS A 7 38.55 -30.07 -24.93
C HIS A 7 37.15 -29.98 -24.28
N LEU A 8 36.18 -30.61 -24.95
CA LEU A 8 34.94 -31.12 -24.38
C LEU A 8 35.23 -32.21 -23.33
N MET A 9 34.57 -32.14 -22.18
CA MET A 9 34.20 -33.27 -21.29
C MET A 9 32.79 -32.96 -20.77
N ASP A 10 31.75 -33.56 -21.35
CA ASP A 10 31.14 -34.85 -20.99
C ASP A 10 30.38 -34.81 -19.64
N LEU A 11 29.08 -34.54 -19.78
CA LEU A 11 28.05 -34.59 -18.75
C LEU A 11 27.58 -36.04 -18.59
N SER A 12 28.12 -36.79 -17.62
CA SER A 12 27.39 -37.92 -17.06
C SER A 12 27.88 -38.38 -15.68
N LYS A 13 26.92 -38.43 -14.73
CA LYS A 13 26.89 -39.16 -13.43
C LYS A 13 27.80 -38.58 -12.33
N SER A 14 27.42 -38.49 -11.05
CA SER A 14 26.22 -38.77 -10.25
C SER A 14 26.48 -38.03 -8.91
N ASN A 15 25.50 -37.46 -8.22
CA ASN A 15 24.84 -38.18 -7.15
C ASN A 15 23.66 -37.36 -6.63
N SER A 16 22.52 -38.03 -6.65
CA SER A 16 21.35 -37.79 -5.82
C SER A 16 21.71 -37.56 -4.36
N ASN A 17 21.36 -36.39 -3.83
CA ASN A 17 20.93 -36.25 -2.45
C ASN A 17 19.67 -35.39 -2.43
N HIS A 18 18.55 -36.11 -2.33
CA HIS A 18 17.28 -35.58 -1.88
C HIS A 18 17.47 -34.98 -0.48
N ASN A 19 17.68 -33.67 -0.40
CA ASN A 19 17.27 -32.95 0.80
C ASN A 19 15.78 -32.66 0.63
N GLN A 20 14.99 -33.55 1.24
CA GLN A 20 13.62 -33.27 1.63
C GLN A 20 13.62 -31.95 2.41
N PHE A 21 13.19 -30.87 1.77
CA PHE A 21 12.73 -29.70 2.49
C PHE A 21 11.50 -30.14 3.27
N SER A 22 11.69 -30.35 4.57
CA SER A 22 10.61 -30.52 5.53
C SER A 22 9.85 -29.19 5.61
N THR A 23 8.95 -28.95 4.67
CA THR A 23 7.83 -28.04 4.86
C THR A 23 6.95 -28.66 5.94
N LYS A 24 7.23 -28.32 7.20
CA LYS A 24 6.13 -28.25 8.15
C LYS A 24 5.24 -27.12 7.64
N LEU A 25 4.26 -27.49 6.81
CA LEU A 25 3.04 -26.72 6.68
C LEU A 25 2.55 -26.50 8.10
N ALA A 26 2.73 -25.28 8.61
CA ALA A 26 1.97 -24.82 9.74
C ALA A 26 0.50 -25.00 9.34
N SER A 27 -0.22 -25.77 10.14
CA SER A 27 -1.66 -25.92 10.10
C SER A 27 -2.32 -24.54 9.96
N ASN A 28 -3.43 -24.49 9.20
CA ASN A 28 -4.30 -23.35 8.94
C ASN A 28 -4.98 -22.77 10.20
N GLU A 29 -4.23 -22.50 11.26
CA GLU A 29 -4.70 -21.74 12.42
C GLU A 29 -4.02 -20.38 12.41
N GLN A 30 -4.84 -19.39 12.10
CA GLN A 30 -4.56 -17.96 12.11
C GLN A 30 -3.73 -17.53 13.33
N PRO A 31 -2.74 -16.62 13.18
CA PRO A 31 -1.98 -16.04 14.29
C PRO A 31 -2.75 -14.88 14.95
N TYR A 32 -4.09 -14.92 14.95
CA TYR A 32 -4.88 -13.93 15.69
C TYR A 32 -4.66 -14.10 17.19
N PRO A 33 -4.62 -13.00 17.96
CA PRO A 33 -4.61 -13.09 19.41
C PRO A 33 -5.81 -13.95 19.87
N GLN A 34 -5.51 -15.12 20.44
CA GLN A 34 -6.52 -16.06 20.95
C GLN A 34 -7.18 -15.55 22.24
N ASP A 35 -6.56 -14.56 22.88
CA ASP A 35 -7.12 -13.83 24.01
C ASP A 35 -8.08 -12.74 23.48
N THR A 36 -9.36 -12.90 23.78
CA THR A 36 -10.44 -12.00 23.37
C THR A 36 -10.21 -10.56 23.79
N LEU A 37 -9.55 -10.30 24.93
CA LEU A 37 -9.26 -8.94 25.37
C LEU A 37 -8.18 -8.27 24.50
N LEU A 38 -7.16 -9.04 24.11
CA LEU A 38 -6.11 -8.61 23.20
C LEU A 38 -6.65 -8.44 21.77
N HIS A 39 -7.57 -9.29 21.35
CA HIS A 39 -8.26 -9.20 20.05
C HIS A 39 -9.10 -7.92 19.94
N ASP A 40 -9.93 -7.64 20.95
CA ASP A 40 -10.80 -6.46 20.98
C ASP A 40 -10.00 -5.14 20.99
N THR A 41 -8.90 -5.12 21.76
CA THR A 41 -7.98 -3.96 21.82
C THR A 41 -7.33 -3.72 20.46
N TYR A 42 -6.84 -4.79 19.82
CA TYR A 42 -6.22 -4.75 18.51
C TYR A 42 -7.14 -4.20 17.40
N LEU A 43 -8.38 -4.67 17.34
CA LEU A 43 -9.36 -4.22 16.33
C LEU A 43 -9.67 -2.73 16.47
N LYS A 44 -9.80 -2.27 17.72
CA LYS A 44 -10.01 -0.86 18.03
C LYS A 44 -8.79 -0.02 17.67
N ASP A 45 -7.58 -0.48 17.98
CA ASP A 45 -6.34 0.21 17.66
C ASP A 45 -6.16 0.36 16.14
N ALA A 46 -6.51 -0.67 15.36
CA ALA A 46 -6.56 -0.58 13.90
C ALA A 46 -7.52 0.54 13.44
N TYR A 47 -8.73 0.61 13.99
CA TYR A 47 -9.67 1.69 13.67
C TYR A 47 -9.11 3.07 14.06
N LEU A 48 -8.57 3.22 15.26
CA LEU A 48 -8.02 4.48 15.77
C LEU A 48 -6.76 4.96 15.03
N THR A 49 -6.07 4.06 14.32
CA THR A 49 -4.90 4.39 13.49
C THR A 49 -5.27 5.27 12.29
N LEU A 50 -6.51 5.22 11.80
CA LEU A 50 -6.93 6.09 10.71
C LEU A 50 -7.11 7.55 11.15
N PRO A 51 -6.85 8.53 10.26
CA PRO A 51 -7.21 9.92 10.51
C PRO A 51 -8.68 10.06 10.90
N ARG A 52 -8.98 10.98 11.82
CA ARG A 52 -10.32 11.09 12.40
C ARG A 52 -11.42 11.26 11.34
N HIS A 53 -11.20 12.10 10.33
CA HIS A 53 -12.22 12.31 9.29
C HIS A 53 -12.49 11.03 8.45
N ILE A 54 -11.50 10.15 8.24
CA ILE A 54 -11.73 8.85 7.58
C ILE A 54 -12.53 7.93 8.49
N ARG A 55 -12.21 7.90 9.79
CA ARG A 55 -12.96 7.11 10.78
C ARG A 55 -14.44 7.50 10.79
N GLU A 56 -14.71 8.80 10.76
CA GLU A 56 -16.07 9.35 10.66
C GLU A 56 -16.71 8.95 9.32
N ALA A 57 -16.01 9.10 8.19
CA ALA A 57 -16.52 8.69 6.89
C ALA A 57 -16.86 7.19 6.80
N LEU A 58 -16.09 6.31 7.46
CA LEU A 58 -16.36 4.87 7.50
C LEU A 58 -17.65 4.50 8.25
N LEU A 59 -18.17 5.39 9.11
CA LEU A 59 -19.46 5.17 9.78
C LEU A 59 -20.65 5.43 8.84
N ASP A 60 -20.45 6.28 7.84
CA ASP A 60 -21.48 6.67 6.88
C ASP A 60 -21.40 5.89 5.55
N ASN A 61 -20.25 5.27 5.26
CA ASN A 61 -19.98 4.63 3.97
C ASN A 61 -19.62 3.16 4.15
N SER A 62 -20.25 2.31 3.35
CA SER A 62 -20.07 0.86 3.42
C SER A 62 -19.04 0.32 2.45
N ARG A 63 -18.36 1.15 1.65
CA ARG A 63 -17.46 0.66 0.59
C ARG A 63 -16.15 1.43 0.50
N VAL A 64 -15.05 0.68 0.48
CA VAL A 64 -13.68 1.19 0.35
C VAL A 64 -13.04 0.59 -0.89
N ILE A 65 -12.53 1.44 -1.78
CA ILE A 65 -11.88 1.04 -3.03
C ILE A 65 -10.39 1.36 -2.94
N PHE A 66 -9.55 0.34 -2.97
CA PHE A 66 -8.11 0.50 -3.09
C PHE A 66 -7.75 0.50 -4.57
N VAL A 67 -7.00 1.51 -5.01
CA VAL A 67 -6.56 1.62 -6.39
C VAL A 67 -5.06 1.41 -6.43
N ALA A 68 -4.62 0.28 -7.00
CA ALA A 68 -3.20 -0.01 -7.17
C ALA A 68 -2.50 1.02 -8.08
N ASN A 69 -1.18 1.13 -7.99
CA ASN A 69 -0.38 1.86 -8.96
C ASN A 69 -0.12 1.03 -10.24
N ASN A 70 -1.15 0.32 -10.72
CA ASN A 70 -1.05 -0.52 -11.90
C ASN A 70 -1.28 0.34 -13.16
N PRO A 71 -0.27 0.53 -14.03
CA PRO A 71 -0.39 1.43 -15.19
C PRO A 71 -1.44 1.00 -16.22
N SER A 72 -1.94 -0.24 -16.17
CA SER A 72 -3.08 -0.68 -16.99
C SER A 72 -4.41 -0.06 -16.54
N ILE A 73 -4.54 0.49 -15.33
CA ILE A 73 -5.79 1.12 -14.87
C ILE A 73 -6.05 2.39 -15.69
N SER A 74 -7.14 2.35 -16.47
CA SER A 74 -7.64 3.49 -17.22
C SER A 74 -8.72 4.26 -16.44
N THR A 75 -9.03 5.48 -16.88
CA THR A 75 -10.16 6.24 -16.33
C THR A 75 -11.50 5.55 -16.59
N THR A 76 -11.61 4.73 -17.65
CA THR A 76 -12.81 3.93 -17.93
C THR A 76 -13.02 2.87 -16.85
N ASP A 77 -11.94 2.20 -16.41
CA ASP A 77 -12.02 1.22 -15.31
C ASP A 77 -12.47 1.90 -14.01
N LEU A 78 -11.97 3.12 -13.76
CA LEU A 78 -12.37 3.94 -12.61
C LEU A 78 -13.84 4.34 -12.70
N ASP A 79 -14.32 4.80 -13.86
CA ASP A 79 -15.73 5.17 -14.06
C ASP A 79 -16.69 3.98 -13.88
N GLN A 80 -16.28 2.78 -14.27
CA GLN A 80 -17.07 1.57 -14.10
C GLN A 80 -17.07 1.05 -12.66
N THR A 81 -16.00 1.31 -11.91
CA THR A 81 -15.80 0.79 -10.56
C THR A 81 -16.39 1.71 -9.49
N LEU A 82 -16.08 3.00 -9.58
CA LEU A 82 -16.37 3.98 -8.54
C LEU A 82 -17.86 4.32 -8.47
N GLN A 83 -18.35 4.53 -7.26
CA GLN A 83 -19.72 4.88 -6.96
C GLN A 83 -19.77 6.01 -5.93
N LYS A 84 -20.91 6.71 -5.88
CA LYS A 84 -21.14 7.74 -4.88
C LYS A 84 -21.08 7.14 -3.47
N GLY A 85 -20.32 7.78 -2.59
CA GLY A 85 -20.13 7.31 -1.21
C GLY A 85 -18.93 6.39 -1.03
N ASP A 86 -18.21 6.03 -2.10
CA ASP A 86 -16.96 5.31 -1.92
C ASP A 86 -15.93 6.14 -1.15
N ILE A 87 -15.17 5.45 -0.30
CA ILE A 87 -13.88 5.94 0.20
C ILE A 87 -12.79 5.33 -0.68
N VAL A 88 -11.98 6.16 -1.30
CA VAL A 88 -10.91 5.72 -2.20
C VAL A 88 -9.57 5.75 -1.46
N VAL A 89 -8.86 4.63 -1.48
CA VAL A 89 -7.50 4.52 -0.92
C VAL A 89 -6.51 4.56 -2.07
N LEU A 90 -5.58 5.51 -2.01
CA LEU A 90 -4.56 5.78 -3.01
C LEU A 90 -3.17 5.71 -2.36
N PHE A 91 -2.17 5.31 -3.13
CA PHE A 91 -0.85 4.98 -2.59
C PHE A 91 0.25 5.78 -3.26
N ASN A 92 1.16 6.32 -2.47
CA ASN A 92 2.50 6.68 -2.95
C ASN A 92 2.43 7.61 -4.19
N HIS A 93 2.69 7.10 -5.38
CA HIS A 93 2.55 7.84 -6.64
C HIS A 93 1.08 8.16 -7.01
N PHE A 94 0.15 7.24 -6.77
CA PHE A 94 -1.24 7.21 -7.23
C PHE A 94 -1.42 7.68 -8.68
N ILE A 95 -1.50 6.69 -9.57
CA ILE A 95 -1.79 6.91 -10.99
C ILE A 95 -3.15 7.61 -11.18
N GLN A 96 -3.34 8.24 -12.34
CA GLN A 96 -4.58 8.95 -12.68
C GLN A 96 -4.93 10.08 -11.68
N ALA A 97 -3.93 10.73 -11.08
CA ALA A 97 -4.09 11.80 -10.10
C ALA A 97 -5.11 12.88 -10.53
N GLU A 98 -4.99 13.34 -11.78
CA GLU A 98 -5.91 14.30 -12.42
C GLU A 98 -7.38 13.83 -12.38
N TYR A 99 -7.64 12.55 -12.69
CA TYR A 99 -8.98 12.01 -12.65
C TYR A 99 -9.60 12.12 -11.26
N PHE A 100 -8.85 11.78 -10.22
CA PHE A 100 -9.35 11.85 -8.84
C PHE A 100 -9.61 13.28 -8.36
N ALA A 101 -8.92 14.28 -8.92
CA ALA A 101 -9.13 15.69 -8.56
C ALA A 101 -10.24 16.37 -9.38
N HIS A 102 -10.50 15.91 -10.60
CA HIS A 102 -11.31 16.67 -11.57
C HIS A 102 -12.53 15.93 -12.11
N SER A 103 -12.61 14.60 -12.00
CA SER A 103 -13.78 13.84 -12.45
C SER A 103 -15.03 14.26 -11.66
N PRO A 104 -16.21 14.42 -12.32
CA PRO A 104 -17.45 14.80 -11.64
C PRO A 104 -17.81 13.92 -10.45
N LEU A 105 -17.52 12.61 -10.53
CA LEU A 105 -17.74 11.68 -9.44
C LEU A 105 -16.54 11.65 -8.49
N ALA A 106 -15.35 11.33 -9.01
CA ALA A 106 -14.19 11.01 -8.17
C ALA A 106 -13.72 12.20 -7.34
N ALA A 107 -13.83 13.43 -7.84
CA ALA A 107 -13.51 14.65 -7.08
C ALA A 107 -14.31 14.73 -5.77
N GLN A 108 -15.56 14.25 -5.75
CA GLN A 108 -16.46 14.33 -4.60
C GLN A 108 -16.26 13.22 -3.57
N LEU A 109 -15.49 12.18 -3.89
CA LEU A 109 -15.26 11.03 -3.01
C LEU A 109 -14.23 11.37 -1.93
N THR A 110 -14.41 10.76 -0.75
CA THR A 110 -13.42 10.79 0.32
C THR A 110 -12.20 9.98 -0.10
N LYS A 111 -11.00 10.52 0.15
CA LYS A 111 -9.73 9.94 -0.26
C LYS A 111 -8.82 9.76 0.95
N LEU A 112 -8.28 8.56 1.09
CA LEU A 112 -7.18 8.27 1.99
C LEU A 112 -5.92 8.09 1.16
N LEU A 113 -5.00 9.03 1.27
CA LEU A 113 -3.69 8.96 0.64
C LEU A 113 -2.72 8.31 1.63
N PHE A 114 -2.19 7.14 1.28
CA PHE A 114 -1.18 6.46 2.07
C PHE A 114 0.20 6.67 1.46
N PHE A 115 1.04 7.40 2.18
CA PHE A 115 2.43 7.67 1.82
C PHE A 115 3.34 6.90 2.75
N ARG A 116 4.22 6.07 2.18
CA ARG A 116 5.13 5.24 2.97
C ARG A 116 6.58 5.55 2.63
N GLN A 117 7.40 5.55 3.67
CA GLN A 117 8.85 5.46 3.59
C GLN A 117 9.24 3.97 3.52
N ILE A 118 9.99 3.55 2.50
CA ILE A 118 10.50 2.17 2.39
C ILE A 118 12.02 2.19 2.55
N GLY A 119 12.53 1.42 3.51
CA GLY A 119 13.97 1.26 3.74
C GLY A 119 14.61 2.42 4.53
N ASP A 120 15.89 2.66 4.27
CA ASP A 120 16.71 3.73 4.85
C ASP A 120 16.60 5.06 4.08
N SER A 121 15.94 5.07 2.93
CA SER A 121 15.60 6.28 2.19
C SER A 121 14.70 7.17 3.04
N ARG A 122 15.13 8.40 3.31
CA ARG A 122 14.29 9.45 3.93
C ARG A 122 13.32 10.10 2.94
N ILE A 123 13.38 9.70 1.67
CA ILE A 123 12.40 10.03 0.64
C ILE A 123 11.18 9.13 0.81
N HIS A 124 10.04 9.78 1.06
CA HIS A 124 8.73 9.15 0.98
C HIS A 124 8.41 8.82 -0.49
N PHE A 125 7.73 7.70 -0.77
CA PHE A 125 7.02 7.63 -2.04
C PHE A 125 5.80 8.55 -1.93
N GLY A 126 5.80 9.68 -2.63
CA GLY A 126 4.83 10.76 -2.41
C GLY A 126 5.22 11.68 -1.24
N LEU A 127 4.39 12.66 -0.89
CA LEU A 127 4.68 14.04 -1.26
C LEU A 127 5.38 14.95 -0.20
N PRO A 128 6.36 15.83 -0.59
CA PRO A 128 7.04 15.84 -1.88
C PRO A 128 8.28 14.97 -1.74
N PRO A 129 8.37 13.85 -2.48
CA PRO A 129 9.33 13.85 -3.59
C PRO A 129 8.91 12.98 -4.78
N ARG A 130 9.45 13.35 -5.96
CA ARG A 130 9.46 12.69 -7.28
C ARG A 130 8.33 13.00 -8.24
N HIS A 131 7.06 13.06 -7.83
CA HIS A 131 5.96 13.21 -8.79
C HIS A 131 5.01 14.35 -8.38
N ASN A 132 4.87 15.33 -9.28
CA ASN A 132 4.23 16.65 -9.17
C ASN A 132 2.74 16.69 -8.78
N ASN A 133 2.26 15.75 -7.96
CA ASN A 133 0.86 15.71 -7.53
C ASN A 133 0.54 16.76 -6.45
N VAL A 134 1.45 17.67 -6.08
CA VAL A 134 1.23 18.65 -5.00
C VAL A 134 -0.01 19.47 -5.29
N ALA A 135 -0.05 20.10 -6.47
CA ALA A 135 -1.17 20.90 -6.94
C ALA A 135 -2.47 20.07 -7.02
N ILE A 136 -2.36 18.78 -7.34
CA ILE A 136 -3.49 17.86 -7.44
C ILE A 136 -4.04 17.50 -6.05
N ILE A 137 -3.18 17.23 -5.07
CA ILE A 137 -3.60 17.01 -3.68
C ILE A 137 -4.23 18.29 -3.13
N GLU A 138 -3.63 19.46 -3.39
CA GLU A 138 -4.21 20.75 -3.00
C GLU A 138 -5.59 20.97 -3.61
N GLN A 139 -5.78 20.57 -4.87
CA GLN A 139 -7.09 20.60 -5.50
C GLN A 139 -8.08 19.67 -4.80
N MET A 140 -7.69 18.45 -4.44
CA MET A 140 -8.55 17.52 -3.69
C MET A 140 -8.87 18.01 -2.27
N LEU A 141 -7.93 18.72 -1.62
CA LEU A 141 -8.08 19.23 -0.26
C LEU A 141 -9.14 20.33 -0.14
N LYS A 142 -9.49 21.02 -1.22
CA LYS A 142 -10.46 22.15 -1.18
C LYS A 142 -11.80 21.76 -0.55
N ASP A 143 -12.21 20.50 -0.69
CA ASP A 143 -13.46 19.99 -0.14
C ASP A 143 -13.32 19.32 1.24
N ASN A 144 -12.11 19.33 1.84
CA ASN A 144 -11.78 18.67 3.11
C ASN A 144 -12.12 17.17 3.16
N LYS A 145 -12.07 16.50 2.01
CA LYS A 145 -12.37 15.08 1.84
C LYS A 145 -11.13 14.22 1.65
N VAL A 146 -9.98 14.75 2.01
CA VAL A 146 -8.71 14.04 1.89
C VAL A 146 -8.15 13.88 3.28
N GLY A 147 -7.53 12.74 3.52
CA GLY A 147 -6.44 12.77 4.46
C GLY A 147 -5.41 11.70 4.27
N PHE A 148 -4.50 11.73 5.22
CA PHE A 148 -3.14 11.34 5.03
C PHE A 148 -2.79 10.27 6.05
N LEU A 149 -2.38 9.12 5.56
CA LEU A 149 -1.75 8.12 6.39
C LEU A 149 -0.27 8.10 6.03
N PHE A 150 0.59 8.14 7.05
CA PHE A 150 2.04 8.08 6.87
C PHE A 150 2.59 6.79 7.45
N GLY A 151 3.55 6.18 6.75
CA GLY A 151 4.24 4.98 7.23
C GLY A 151 5.32 5.31 8.25
N ASN A 152 5.33 4.59 9.39
CA ASN A 152 6.34 4.63 10.46
C ASN A 152 6.45 5.94 11.27
N ASP A 153 6.61 7.07 10.60
CA ASP A 153 6.84 8.37 11.25
C ASP A 153 5.91 9.44 10.69
N ARG A 154 5.92 10.62 11.33
CA ARG A 154 5.27 11.80 10.77
C ARG A 154 5.95 12.18 9.46
N TYR A 155 5.18 12.81 8.58
CA TYR A 155 5.74 13.36 7.36
C TYR A 155 6.87 14.35 7.65
N HIS A 156 7.98 14.19 6.94
CA HIS A 156 9.11 15.10 6.94
C HIS A 156 9.51 15.40 5.50
N PHE A 157 9.73 16.68 5.19
CA PHE A 157 10.25 17.11 3.90
C PHE A 157 11.63 16.49 3.65
N PRO A 158 11.88 15.91 2.46
CA PRO A 158 13.23 15.50 2.11
C PRO A 158 14.11 16.73 1.93
N THR A 159 15.35 16.60 2.37
CA THR A 159 16.43 17.48 1.96
C THR A 159 17.15 16.89 0.74
N LEU A 160 17.94 17.68 0.03
CA LEU A 160 18.80 17.16 -1.06
C LEU A 160 19.75 16.05 -0.60
N ALA A 161 20.12 16.02 0.68
CA ALA A 161 20.97 14.99 1.26
C ALA A 161 20.23 13.66 1.50
N ASP A 162 18.90 13.66 1.40
CA ASP A 162 18.05 12.49 1.61
C ASP A 162 17.78 11.71 0.32
N ASP A 163 18.30 12.15 -0.83
CA ASP A 163 18.16 11.48 -2.13
C ASP A 163 19.15 10.32 -2.28
N PRO A 164 18.68 9.05 -2.28
CA PRO A 164 19.56 7.90 -2.33
C PRO A 164 20.15 7.68 -3.74
N SER A 165 19.60 8.32 -4.78
CA SER A 165 20.08 8.17 -6.16
C SER A 165 19.65 9.34 -7.04
N PRO A 166 20.47 10.41 -7.16
CA PRO A 166 20.18 11.56 -8.02
C PRO A 166 20.11 11.20 -9.52
N ASP A 167 20.52 9.99 -9.89
CA ASP A 167 20.55 9.48 -11.27
C ASP A 167 19.31 8.66 -11.66
N ASP A 168 18.48 8.21 -10.71
CA ASP A 168 17.26 7.40 -10.99
C ASP A 168 16.05 8.26 -11.40
N ASP A 169 16.00 9.51 -10.92
CA ASP A 169 15.03 10.56 -11.30
C ASP A 169 15.58 11.91 -10.77
N PRO A 170 16.27 12.73 -11.59
CA PRO A 170 16.90 13.94 -11.07
C PRO A 170 15.86 14.91 -10.51
N ILE A 171 16.08 15.37 -9.28
CA ILE A 171 15.39 16.56 -8.75
C ILE A 171 15.90 17.74 -9.57
N ASP A 172 15.19 18.04 -10.66
CA ASP A 172 15.45 19.20 -11.51
C ASP A 172 14.51 20.35 -11.13
N ASP A 173 14.62 21.46 -11.88
CA ASP A 173 13.83 22.67 -11.67
C ASP A 173 12.33 22.50 -11.97
N THR A 174 11.88 21.32 -12.39
CA THR A 174 10.48 21.00 -12.65
C THR A 174 9.75 20.37 -11.45
N VAL A 175 10.46 20.07 -10.36
CA VAL A 175 9.90 19.43 -9.14
C VAL A 175 9.56 20.47 -8.08
N THR A 176 8.28 20.53 -7.68
CA THR A 176 7.85 21.38 -6.54
C THR A 176 8.12 20.68 -5.21
N LEU A 177 9.05 21.22 -4.43
CA LEU A 177 9.38 20.73 -3.08
C LEU A 177 8.67 21.50 -1.95
N GLU A 178 7.97 22.59 -2.29
CA GLU A 178 7.24 23.42 -1.33
C GLU A 178 5.76 22.99 -1.26
N LEU A 179 5.23 22.86 -0.04
CA LEU A 179 3.79 22.68 0.18
C LEU A 179 3.17 24.04 0.47
N SER A 180 1.92 24.27 0.05
CA SER A 180 1.16 25.40 0.58
C SER A 180 0.95 25.28 2.08
N ASP A 181 0.68 26.43 2.73
CA ASP A 181 0.28 26.49 4.14
C ASP A 181 -0.93 25.60 4.43
N SER A 182 -1.89 25.54 3.49
CA SER A 182 -3.10 24.73 3.62
C SER A 182 -2.79 23.23 3.67
N LEU A 183 -1.94 22.75 2.76
CA LEU A 183 -1.54 21.34 2.73
C LEU A 183 -0.67 21.00 3.95
N SER A 184 0.26 21.89 4.33
CA SER A 184 1.08 21.72 5.54
C SER A 184 0.21 21.62 6.81
N ALA A 185 -0.75 22.53 6.97
CA ALA A 185 -1.69 22.52 8.09
C ALA A 185 -2.55 21.25 8.13
N ALA A 186 -2.95 20.71 6.96
CA ALA A 186 -3.70 19.46 6.90
C ALA A 186 -2.84 18.26 7.34
N ILE A 187 -1.58 18.20 6.90
CA ILE A 187 -0.62 17.14 7.27
C ILE A 187 -0.28 17.17 8.75
N GLU A 188 -0.21 18.34 9.38
CA GLU A 188 0.09 18.47 10.81
C GLU A 188 -1.13 18.24 11.72
N ASN A 189 -2.33 18.21 11.15
CA ASN A 189 -3.58 18.11 11.90
C ASN A 189 -4.06 16.65 12.02
N ALA A 190 -4.09 16.13 13.25
CA ALA A 190 -4.56 14.77 13.56
C ALA A 190 -6.02 14.46 13.12
N HIS A 191 -6.81 15.46 12.76
CA HIS A 191 -8.10 15.24 12.13
C HIS A 191 -7.96 14.68 10.71
N TYR A 192 -6.98 15.19 9.95
CA TYR A 192 -6.71 14.85 8.56
C TYR A 192 -5.52 13.90 8.39
N SER A 193 -4.62 13.78 9.37
CA SER A 193 -3.45 12.93 9.28
C SER A 193 -3.30 11.94 10.45
N SER A 194 -2.60 10.85 10.19
CA SER A 194 -2.21 9.85 11.20
C SER A 194 -1.01 9.03 10.72
N ILE A 195 -0.49 8.14 11.57
CA ILE A 195 0.65 7.26 11.30
C ILE A 195 0.23 5.81 11.41
N LEU A 196 0.62 5.00 10.42
CA LEU A 196 0.56 3.54 10.46
C LEU A 196 1.99 2.99 10.53
N PRO A 197 2.44 2.47 11.69
CA PRO A 197 3.75 1.86 11.80
C PRO A 197 3.79 0.50 11.09
N ASP A 198 4.91 0.14 10.49
CA ASP A 198 5.11 -1.18 9.88
C ASP A 198 5.16 -2.31 10.93
N THR A 199 5.35 -1.95 12.20
CA THR A 199 5.24 -2.85 13.36
C THR A 199 3.81 -2.98 13.89
N HIS A 200 2.81 -2.43 13.19
CA HIS A 200 1.42 -2.53 13.63
C HIS A 200 1.00 -3.99 13.71
N LEU A 201 0.20 -4.34 14.72
CA LEU A 201 -0.21 -5.72 15.00
C LEU A 201 -0.96 -6.41 13.85
N VAL A 202 -1.46 -5.63 12.88
CA VAL A 202 -2.18 -6.15 11.69
C VAL A 202 -1.27 -6.96 10.77
N VAL A 203 0.04 -6.80 10.91
CA VAL A 203 1.07 -7.50 10.16
C VAL A 203 2.09 -8.15 11.09
N ALA A 204 1.72 -8.44 12.35
CA ALA A 204 2.62 -9.10 13.31
C ALA A 204 3.09 -10.49 12.85
N ASP A 205 2.33 -11.12 11.95
CA ASP A 205 2.62 -12.40 11.32
C ASP A 205 3.39 -12.28 10.00
N TYR A 206 3.71 -11.06 9.57
CA TYR A 206 4.42 -10.85 8.32
C TYR A 206 5.84 -11.45 8.43
N PRO A 207 6.21 -12.38 7.53
CA PRO A 207 7.46 -13.10 7.63
C PRO A 207 8.67 -12.22 7.31
N ILE A 208 9.68 -12.28 8.18
CA ILE A 208 10.97 -11.59 8.04
C ILE A 208 11.96 -12.54 7.36
N TYR A 209 12.62 -12.09 6.30
CA TYR A 209 13.63 -12.89 5.58
C TYR A 209 14.95 -12.13 5.47
N GLU A 210 16.03 -12.80 5.83
CA GLU A 210 17.39 -12.22 5.80
C GLU A 210 17.88 -11.86 4.39
N HIS A 211 17.25 -12.40 3.33
CA HIS A 211 17.72 -12.26 1.94
C HIS A 211 16.86 -11.31 1.10
N ILE A 212 15.82 -10.72 1.68
CA ILE A 212 14.95 -9.76 0.99
C ILE A 212 15.36 -8.35 1.43
N HIS A 213 15.53 -7.44 0.46
CA HIS A 213 15.94 -6.06 0.70
C HIS A 213 15.07 -5.32 1.74
N SER A 214 13.77 -5.63 1.81
CA SER A 214 12.88 -5.18 2.88
C SER A 214 12.08 -6.36 3.45
N SER A 215 12.15 -6.53 4.76
CA SER A 215 11.33 -7.50 5.50
C SER A 215 9.97 -6.92 5.93
N ALA A 216 9.59 -5.77 5.37
CA ALA A 216 8.35 -5.08 5.70
C ALA A 216 7.31 -5.24 4.56
N PRO A 217 6.00 -5.25 4.87
CA PRO A 217 4.93 -5.39 3.88
C PRO A 217 4.94 -4.29 2.83
N SER A 218 4.36 -4.54 1.65
CA SER A 218 4.07 -3.47 0.68
C SER A 218 3.03 -2.49 1.24
N SER A 219 3.02 -1.23 0.76
CA SER A 219 2.05 -0.22 1.24
C SER A 219 0.60 -0.67 1.03
N GLY A 220 0.31 -1.28 -0.13
CA GLY A 220 -1.02 -1.79 -0.46
C GLY A 220 -1.44 -2.92 0.49
N PHE A 221 -0.54 -3.87 0.76
CA PHE A 221 -0.82 -4.98 1.66
C PHE A 221 -1.01 -4.54 3.12
N LEU A 222 -0.16 -3.63 3.60
CA LEU A 222 -0.23 -3.12 4.97
C LEU A 222 -1.57 -2.42 5.26
N ILE A 223 -2.02 -1.53 4.37
CA ILE A 223 -3.32 -0.88 4.56
C ILE A 223 -4.49 -1.86 4.36
N TYR A 224 -4.32 -2.87 3.51
CA TYR A 224 -5.34 -3.90 3.28
C TYR A 224 -5.58 -4.67 4.57
N ARG A 225 -4.52 -5.14 5.24
CA ARG A 225 -4.59 -5.78 6.56
C ARG A 225 -5.19 -4.86 7.63
N LEU A 226 -4.82 -3.58 7.62
CA LEU A 226 -5.44 -2.58 8.51
C LEU A 226 -6.96 -2.51 8.29
N MET A 227 -7.41 -2.41 7.04
CA MET A 227 -8.82 -2.28 6.70
C MET A 227 -9.62 -3.58 6.92
N LEU A 228 -8.99 -4.75 6.84
CA LEU A 228 -9.60 -6.01 7.28
C LEU A 228 -9.90 -6.01 8.78
N ALA A 229 -8.96 -5.57 9.61
CA ALA A 229 -9.19 -5.43 11.05
C ALA A 229 -10.30 -4.41 11.34
N ILE A 230 -10.30 -3.28 10.62
CA ILE A 230 -11.34 -2.26 10.75
C ILE A 230 -12.72 -2.77 10.32
N LYS A 231 -12.79 -3.54 9.23
CA LYS A 231 -14.03 -4.20 8.80
C LYS A 231 -14.60 -5.07 9.93
N THR A 232 -13.77 -5.88 10.58
CA THR A 232 -14.18 -6.70 11.72
C THR A 232 -14.64 -5.84 12.90
N TYR A 233 -13.89 -4.79 13.23
CA TYR A 233 -14.25 -3.83 14.28
C TYR A 233 -15.62 -3.19 14.04
N LEU A 234 -15.86 -2.66 12.84
CA LEU A 234 -17.10 -1.98 12.48
C LEU A 234 -18.29 -2.95 12.47
N LEU A 235 -18.10 -4.18 12.02
CA LEU A 235 -19.13 -5.20 12.09
C LEU A 235 -19.49 -5.55 13.54
N GLN A 236 -18.48 -5.80 14.37
CA GLN A 236 -18.66 -6.27 15.75
C GLN A 236 -19.24 -5.20 16.68
N TYR A 237 -18.77 -3.96 16.56
CA TYR A 237 -19.12 -2.89 17.52
C TYR A 237 -20.09 -1.86 17.00
N HIS A 238 -20.26 -1.76 15.68
CA HIS A 238 -21.15 -0.79 15.04
C HIS A 238 -22.24 -1.45 14.18
N GLY A 239 -22.18 -2.78 13.96
CA GLY A 239 -23.12 -3.48 13.09
C GLY A 239 -22.99 -3.11 11.60
N LEU A 240 -21.89 -2.45 11.22
CA LEU A 240 -21.66 -1.95 9.87
C LEU A 240 -20.87 -2.96 9.04
N GLN A 241 -21.42 -3.35 7.89
CA GLN A 241 -20.75 -4.25 6.96
C GLN A 241 -19.95 -3.46 5.93
N LEU A 242 -18.65 -3.34 6.18
CA LEU A 242 -17.73 -2.72 5.23
C LEU A 242 -17.40 -3.69 4.09
N GLN A 243 -17.50 -3.22 2.86
CA GLN A 243 -17.07 -3.90 1.64
C GLN A 243 -15.74 -3.31 1.18
N LEU A 244 -14.78 -4.17 0.87
CA LEU A 244 -13.49 -3.75 0.32
C LEU A 244 -13.41 -4.18 -1.15
N ALA A 245 -12.89 -3.32 -2.02
CA ALA A 245 -12.59 -3.68 -3.39
C ALA A 245 -11.15 -3.29 -3.73
N LEU A 246 -10.40 -4.22 -4.31
CA LEU A 246 -9.00 -4.08 -4.67
C LEU A 246 -8.92 -3.99 -6.21
N LEU A 247 -8.77 -2.77 -6.73
CA LEU A 247 -8.69 -2.51 -8.17
C LEU A 247 -7.24 -2.54 -8.66
N GLY A 248 -6.98 -3.42 -9.62
CA GLY A 248 -5.68 -3.54 -10.29
C GLY A 248 -4.58 -4.20 -9.46
N PHE A 249 -4.95 -4.89 -8.38
CA PHE A 249 -4.07 -5.77 -7.59
C PHE A 249 -3.93 -7.16 -8.22
N ASN A 250 -4.25 -7.31 -9.51
CA ASN A 250 -4.05 -8.57 -10.22
C ASN A 250 -2.57 -8.86 -10.46
N ASP A 251 -2.21 -10.11 -10.23
CA ASP A 251 -0.90 -10.73 -10.37
C ASP A 251 -0.50 -10.83 -11.85
N ASP A 252 0.11 -9.79 -12.39
CA ASP A 252 0.72 -9.81 -13.72
C ASP A 252 2.19 -9.42 -13.62
N GLU A 253 3.07 -10.17 -14.31
CA GLU A 253 4.53 -9.95 -14.40
C GLU A 253 4.92 -8.50 -14.76
N LYS A 254 3.98 -7.71 -15.29
CA LYS A 254 4.12 -6.27 -15.57
C LYS A 254 4.42 -5.42 -14.32
N THR A 255 4.06 -5.92 -13.14
CA THR A 255 4.41 -5.33 -11.85
C THR A 255 5.49 -6.15 -11.14
N ASP A 256 6.38 -6.84 -11.84
CA ASP A 256 7.57 -7.41 -11.19
C ASP A 256 8.74 -6.40 -11.16
N TYR A 257 8.78 -5.46 -12.11
CA TYR A 257 9.91 -4.53 -12.28
C TYR A 257 9.99 -3.41 -11.23
N PHE A 258 8.88 -2.93 -10.67
CA PHE A 258 8.92 -1.87 -9.63
C PHE A 258 9.09 -2.41 -8.20
N TRP A 259 9.36 -3.71 -8.03
CA TRP A 259 8.92 -4.41 -6.83
C TRP A 259 9.90 -5.48 -6.30
N SER A 260 11.20 -5.42 -6.60
CA SER A 260 12.16 -6.25 -5.86
C SER A 260 12.25 -5.80 -4.40
N GLY A 261 12.03 -6.70 -3.42
CA GLY A 261 12.30 -6.39 -2.01
C GLY A 261 11.16 -6.56 -1.02
N HIS A 262 10.03 -7.19 -1.36
CA HIS A 262 8.99 -7.59 -0.40
C HIS A 262 8.73 -9.09 -0.48
N ASN A 263 8.05 -9.67 0.52
CA ASN A 263 7.57 -11.04 0.42
C ASN A 263 6.28 -11.15 -0.40
N TRP A 264 6.41 -10.96 -1.71
CA TRP A 264 5.30 -11.05 -2.65
C TRP A 264 4.62 -12.40 -2.69
N VAL A 265 5.33 -13.48 -2.38
CA VAL A 265 4.71 -14.80 -2.36
C VAL A 265 3.65 -14.85 -1.26
N PHE A 266 3.97 -14.37 -0.07
CA PHE A 266 3.02 -14.28 1.03
C PHE A 266 1.87 -13.33 0.74
N GLU A 267 2.17 -12.10 0.30
CA GLU A 267 1.14 -11.10 0.02
C GLU A 267 0.17 -11.58 -1.08
N ARG A 268 0.69 -12.13 -2.18
CA ARG A 268 -0.14 -12.68 -3.27
C ARG A 268 -0.98 -13.86 -2.82
N GLN A 269 -0.43 -14.77 -2.02
CA GLN A 269 -1.18 -15.93 -1.51
C GLN A 269 -2.37 -15.51 -0.66
N GLU A 270 -2.20 -14.52 0.22
CA GLU A 270 -3.29 -14.00 1.05
C GLU A 270 -4.31 -13.24 0.19
N MET A 271 -3.85 -12.36 -0.70
CA MET A 271 -4.75 -11.56 -1.55
C MET A 271 -5.46 -12.40 -2.62
N ALA A 272 -4.91 -13.54 -3.04
CA ALA A 272 -5.54 -14.44 -4.01
C ALA A 272 -6.80 -15.13 -3.47
N ASN A 273 -6.94 -15.23 -2.15
CA ASN A 273 -8.10 -15.82 -1.48
C ASN A 273 -8.71 -14.81 -0.49
N PRO A 274 -9.28 -13.70 -1.00
CA PRO A 274 -9.78 -12.64 -0.15
C PRO A 274 -10.96 -13.14 0.69
N PRO A 275 -11.11 -12.68 1.96
CA PRO A 275 -12.22 -13.07 2.80
C PRO A 275 -13.55 -12.48 2.32
N GLU A 276 -14.67 -12.88 2.95
CA GLU A 276 -16.00 -12.42 2.56
C GLU A 276 -16.13 -10.89 2.58
N GLY A 277 -16.76 -10.34 1.53
CA GLY A 277 -16.94 -8.91 1.35
C GLY A 277 -15.64 -8.16 1.02
N VAL A 278 -14.67 -8.87 0.45
CA VAL A 278 -13.50 -8.31 -0.24
C VAL A 278 -13.52 -8.80 -1.69
N THR A 279 -13.45 -7.87 -2.64
CA THR A 279 -13.53 -8.17 -4.09
C THR A 279 -12.25 -7.76 -4.80
N LEU A 280 -11.67 -8.65 -5.60
CA LEU A 280 -10.60 -8.29 -6.55
C LEU A 280 -11.22 -7.83 -7.87
N ILE A 281 -10.87 -6.63 -8.32
CA ILE A 281 -11.29 -6.10 -9.63
C ILE A 281 -10.06 -6.07 -10.53
N LYS A 282 -10.08 -6.91 -11.56
CA LYS A 282 -8.98 -7.04 -12.52
C LYS A 282 -9.07 -5.96 -13.59
N VAL A 283 -7.91 -5.46 -14.02
CA VAL A 283 -7.75 -4.59 -15.19
C VAL A 283 -6.82 -5.26 -16.20
N GLY A 284 -6.98 -4.95 -17.50
CA GLY A 284 -6.19 -5.55 -18.59
C GLY A 284 -5.15 -4.61 -19.19
#